data_AF-A0A511YQQ6-F1
#
_entry.id   AF-A0A511YQQ6-F1
#
_cell.length_a   1.000
_cell.length_b   1.000
_cell.length_c   1.000
_cell.angle_alpha   90.00
_cell.angle_beta   90.00
_cell.angle_gamma   90.00
#
_symmetry.space_group_name_H-M   'P 1'
#
loop_
_entity.id
_entity.type
_entity.pdbx_description
1 polymer ?
#
loop_
_entity_poly.entity_id
_entity_poly.type
_entity_poly.pdbx_seq_one_letter_code
_entity_poly.pdbx_strand_id
1 'polypeptide(L)'
;MFVGNIPTGTRFYGERMAVGIYWENAWGARDLDLSGLNIAGKIGWNAAYNQNEGQLMYSGDITNAPDGAVEYLYANRGLAAPTLVLNNIFSGNTDCGYKIVIGKGDNISFDYMMNPDNLFAEVRCQSVQKQTVLGLFMPKDGKQCFVLLNFGAGHSHVSGNTEVSAMATNALYQQWYEPVSFNHLVKELGAEIVNQKEEADFDFSLDTLEKDSFTGLFK
;
A
#
# COMPACT_ATOMS: atom_id res chain seq x y z
N MET A 1 -2.43 -4.01 -15.36
CA MET A 1 -1.19 -3.56 -14.68
C MET A 1 -1.02 -4.38 -13.42
N PHE A 2 0.22 -4.63 -13.01
CA PHE A 2 0.54 -5.46 -11.84
C PHE A 2 1.59 -4.77 -10.99
N VAL A 3 1.50 -4.98 -9.67
CA VAL A 3 2.54 -4.68 -8.70
C VAL A 3 3.12 -6.03 -8.27
N GLY A 4 4.31 -6.36 -8.77
CA GLY A 4 4.80 -7.74 -8.73
C GLY A 4 3.87 -8.65 -9.55
N ASN A 5 3.29 -9.66 -8.91
CA ASN A 5 2.26 -10.53 -9.50
C ASN A 5 0.83 -10.16 -9.09
N ILE A 6 0.66 -9.13 -8.25
CA ILE A 6 -0.65 -8.72 -7.74
C ILE A 6 -1.27 -7.69 -8.71
N PRO A 7 -2.52 -7.90 -9.20
CA PRO A 7 -3.19 -6.90 -10.02
C PRO A 7 -3.26 -5.53 -9.32
N THR A 8 -2.97 -4.47 -10.06
CA THR A 8 -3.21 -3.10 -9.61
C THR A 8 -4.69 -2.93 -9.30
N GLY A 9 -5.02 -2.35 -8.14
CA GLY A 9 -6.38 -2.19 -7.65
C GLY A 9 -6.84 -3.29 -6.67
N THR A 10 -6.02 -4.33 -6.44
CA THR A 10 -6.29 -5.31 -5.39
C THR A 10 -6.43 -4.62 -4.03
N ARG A 11 -7.43 -5.07 -3.27
CA ARG A 11 -7.81 -4.51 -1.97
C ARG A 11 -7.42 -5.43 -0.84
N PHE A 12 -6.84 -4.85 0.20
CA PHE A 12 -6.53 -5.50 1.45
C PHE A 12 -7.41 -4.92 2.55
N TYR A 13 -7.96 -5.77 3.42
CA TYR A 13 -8.94 -5.37 4.42
C TYR A 13 -8.50 -5.77 5.82
N GLY A 14 -8.69 -4.88 6.79
CA GLY A 14 -8.48 -5.16 8.21
C GLY A 14 -9.25 -4.21 9.12
N GLU A 15 -9.43 -4.58 10.39
CA GLU A 15 -9.93 -3.64 11.41
C GLU A 15 -8.95 -2.49 11.61
N ARG A 16 -7.67 -2.81 11.50
CA ARG A 16 -6.51 -1.92 11.53
C ARG A 16 -5.52 -2.40 10.50
N MET A 17 -4.79 -1.48 9.90
CA MET A 17 -3.81 -1.80 8.88
C MET A 17 -2.49 -1.10 9.14
N ALA A 18 -1.40 -1.78 8.81
CA ALA A 18 -0.10 -1.16 8.67
C ALA A 18 0.38 -1.37 7.23
N VAL A 19 0.74 -0.27 6.57
CA VAL A 19 1.26 -0.29 5.20
C VAL A 19 2.51 0.55 5.15
N GLY A 20 3.54 0.01 4.53
CA GLY A 20 4.86 0.59 4.61
C GLY A 20 5.78 0.21 3.48
N ILE A 21 7.03 0.61 3.67
CA ILE A 21 8.13 0.29 2.78
C ILE A 21 9.25 -0.34 3.57
N TYR A 22 9.92 -1.32 2.95
CA TYR A 22 11.18 -1.87 3.42
C TYR A 22 12.25 -1.66 2.36
N TRP A 23 13.46 -1.29 2.74
CA TRP A 23 14.58 -1.15 1.82
C TRP A 23 15.91 -1.49 2.48
N GLU A 24 16.92 -1.74 1.66
CA GLU A 24 18.30 -1.97 2.07
C GLU A 24 19.23 -1.07 1.26
N ASN A 25 20.34 -0.65 1.85
CA ASN A 25 21.37 0.11 1.17
C ASN A 25 21.92 -0.63 -0.05
N ALA A 26 22.03 -1.95 0.03
CA ALA A 26 22.47 -2.82 -1.06
C ALA A 26 21.58 -2.73 -2.31
N TRP A 27 20.36 -2.19 -2.17
CA TRP A 27 19.39 -2.03 -3.23
C TRP A 27 19.44 -0.65 -3.91
N GLY A 28 20.49 0.11 -3.62
CA GLY A 28 20.70 1.46 -4.16
C GLY A 28 19.87 2.54 -3.48
N ALA A 29 19.00 2.20 -2.54
CA ALA A 29 18.35 3.18 -1.67
C ALA A 29 19.30 3.57 -0.54
N ARG A 30 19.09 4.73 0.07
CA ARG A 30 19.73 5.05 1.37
C ARG A 30 18.68 5.56 2.33
N ASP A 31 17.90 6.52 1.86
CA ASP A 31 16.91 7.25 2.65
C ASP A 31 15.61 7.35 1.83
N LEU A 32 14.57 6.65 2.29
CA LEU A 32 13.26 6.62 1.68
C LEU A 32 12.23 7.14 2.68
N ASP A 33 11.51 8.19 2.29
CA ASP A 33 10.54 8.86 3.12
C ASP A 33 9.13 8.34 2.85
N LEU A 34 8.49 7.75 3.86
CA LEU A 34 7.06 7.41 3.78
C LEU A 34 6.17 8.56 4.22
N SER A 35 5.08 8.78 3.48
CA SER A 35 4.08 9.79 3.84
C SER A 35 2.66 9.45 3.40
N GLY A 36 1.69 10.05 4.08
CA GLY A 36 0.27 10.01 3.73
C GLY A 36 -0.26 11.42 3.44
N LEU A 37 -1.10 11.56 2.41
CA LEU A 37 -1.78 12.81 2.07
C LEU A 37 -3.30 12.63 2.06
N ASN A 38 -3.99 13.40 2.89
CA ASN A 38 -5.44 13.43 2.97
C ASN A 38 -5.97 14.84 3.26
N ILE A 39 -7.28 14.97 3.44
CA ILE A 39 -7.95 16.25 3.75
C ILE A 39 -7.54 16.86 5.10
N ALA A 40 -7.04 16.06 6.04
CA ALA A 40 -6.50 16.53 7.32
C ALA A 40 -5.05 17.00 7.19
N GLY A 41 -4.44 16.85 6.00
CA GLY A 41 -3.09 17.28 5.69
C GLY A 41 -2.14 16.11 5.47
N LYS A 42 -0.84 16.40 5.59
CA LYS A 42 0.22 15.41 5.44
C LYS A 42 0.55 14.75 6.79
N ILE A 43 0.77 13.44 6.75
CA ILE A 43 1.40 12.65 7.81
C ILE A 43 2.68 12.00 7.26
N GLY A 44 3.65 11.71 8.11
CA GLY A 44 4.93 11.11 7.72
C GLY A 44 6.09 12.08 7.82
N TRP A 45 7.18 11.78 7.11
CA TRP A 45 8.38 12.61 7.13
C TRP A 45 8.08 14.11 6.89
N ASN A 46 8.74 14.96 7.68
CA ASN A 46 8.59 16.42 7.65
C ASN A 46 7.11 16.89 7.75
N ALA A 47 6.31 16.19 8.56
CA ALA A 47 4.90 16.49 8.80
C ALA A 47 4.41 15.95 10.14
N ALA A 48 3.10 15.78 10.30
CA ALA A 48 2.52 15.18 11.51
C ALA A 48 2.97 13.72 11.67
N TYR A 49 3.20 13.30 12.91
CA TYR A 49 3.42 11.88 13.25
C TYR A 49 2.11 11.16 13.60
N ASN A 50 1.09 11.91 14.01
CA ASN A 50 -0.20 11.41 14.48
C ASN A 50 -1.30 12.37 14.01
N GLN A 51 -2.29 11.84 13.30
CA GLN A 51 -3.48 12.56 12.87
C GLN A 51 -4.73 12.04 13.58
N ASN A 52 -5.62 12.98 13.92
CA ASN A 52 -6.96 12.73 14.50
C ASN A 52 -6.91 11.74 15.68
N GLU A 53 -6.10 12.03 16.69
CA GLU A 53 -6.03 11.23 17.92
C GLU A 53 -5.67 9.74 17.68
N GLY A 54 -4.78 9.48 16.72
CA GLY A 54 -4.25 8.15 16.43
C GLY A 54 -5.08 7.36 15.41
N GLN A 55 -5.92 8.02 14.62
CA GLN A 55 -6.57 7.38 13.47
C GLN A 55 -5.57 7.01 12.38
N LEU A 56 -4.55 7.84 12.19
CA LEU A 56 -3.43 7.56 11.31
C LEU A 56 -2.13 7.96 12.00
N MET A 57 -1.16 7.05 12.05
CA MET A 57 0.12 7.26 12.71
C MET A 57 1.27 6.87 11.80
N TYR A 58 2.39 7.56 11.92
CA TYR A 58 3.64 7.25 11.24
C TYR A 58 4.64 6.62 12.21
N SER A 59 5.41 5.65 11.73
CA SER A 59 6.45 4.94 12.48
C SER A 59 7.57 5.82 13.02
N GLY A 60 7.86 6.91 12.31
CA GLY A 60 9.16 7.56 12.38
C GLY A 60 10.01 7.20 11.16
N ASP A 61 11.08 7.98 11.03
CA ASP A 61 11.96 8.07 9.88
C ASP A 61 13.27 7.30 10.13
N ILE A 62 13.76 6.57 9.11
CA ILE A 62 15.05 5.88 9.13
C ILE A 62 15.89 6.33 7.94
N THR A 63 16.86 7.20 8.19
CA THR A 63 17.65 7.83 7.11
C THR A 63 18.77 6.97 6.50
N ASN A 64 18.98 5.73 6.98
CA ASN A 64 20.02 4.83 6.49
C ASN A 64 19.71 3.35 6.80
N ALA A 65 19.88 2.46 5.81
CA ALA A 65 19.42 1.07 5.89
C ALA A 65 20.54 0.04 5.61
N PRO A 66 21.66 0.02 6.37
CA PRO A 66 22.77 -0.90 6.10
C PRO A 66 22.35 -2.37 6.18
N ASP A 67 21.50 -2.71 7.15
CA ASP A 67 20.95 -4.06 7.40
C ASP A 67 19.45 -4.13 7.12
N GLY A 68 18.95 -3.18 6.32
CA GLY A 68 17.53 -2.98 6.10
C GLY A 68 16.89 -1.94 7.01
N ALA A 69 15.86 -1.28 6.52
CA ALA A 69 15.04 -0.31 7.24
C ALA A 69 13.59 -0.48 6.83
N VAL A 70 12.68 -0.07 7.72
CA VAL A 70 11.25 -0.15 7.48
C VAL A 70 10.53 1.05 8.06
N GLU A 71 9.57 1.56 7.31
CA GLU A 71 8.65 2.60 7.75
C GLU A 71 7.22 2.18 7.45
N TYR A 72 6.27 2.52 8.33
CA TYR A 72 4.86 2.30 8.03
C TYR A 72 3.97 3.48 8.43
N LEU A 73 2.84 3.53 7.73
CA LEU A 73 1.64 4.21 8.18
C LEU A 73 0.70 3.18 8.79
N TYR A 74 0.28 3.46 10.02
CA TYR A 74 -0.71 2.70 10.75
C TYR A 74 -2.07 3.39 10.67
N ALA A 75 -3.01 2.77 9.95
CA ALA A 75 -4.41 3.16 9.91
C ALA A 75 -5.18 2.39 11.01
N ASN A 76 -5.61 3.12 12.03
CA ASN A 76 -6.37 2.57 13.14
C ASN A 76 -7.86 2.40 12.76
N ARG A 77 -8.64 1.85 13.70
CA ARG A 77 -10.10 1.84 13.60
C ARG A 77 -10.60 3.28 13.48
N GLY A 78 -11.43 3.52 12.46
CA GLY A 78 -12.09 4.81 12.28
C GLY A 78 -11.32 5.85 11.47
N LEU A 79 -10.23 5.51 10.77
CA LEU A 79 -9.73 6.39 9.71
C LEU A 79 -10.84 6.59 8.67
N ALA A 80 -11.34 7.82 8.61
CA ALA A 80 -12.48 8.19 7.76
C ALA A 80 -12.03 8.89 6.46
N ALA A 81 -10.83 9.48 6.46
CA ALA A 81 -10.32 10.24 5.35
C ALA A 81 -9.54 9.34 4.37
N PRO A 82 -9.90 9.33 3.07
CA PRO A 82 -9.08 8.70 2.06
C PRO A 82 -7.67 9.29 2.08
N THR A 83 -6.65 8.43 2.15
CA THR A 83 -5.26 8.86 2.32
C THR A 83 -4.37 8.23 1.27
N LEU A 84 -3.80 9.07 0.42
CA LEU A 84 -2.82 8.64 -0.58
C LEU A 84 -1.50 8.33 0.12
N VAL A 85 -0.97 7.12 -0.09
CA VAL A 85 0.30 6.67 0.51
C VAL A 85 1.42 6.83 -0.50
N LEU A 86 2.46 7.56 -0.12
CA LEU A 86 3.59 7.90 -0.98
C LEU A 86 4.91 7.45 -0.39
N ASN A 87 5.81 7.06 -1.27
CA ASN A 87 7.23 6.84 -1.01
C ASN A 87 8.03 7.88 -1.79
N ASN A 88 9.01 8.50 -1.14
CA ASN A 88 9.89 9.49 -1.72
C ASN A 88 11.35 9.08 -1.55
N ILE A 89 12.16 9.15 -2.61
CA ILE A 89 13.60 8.93 -2.53
C ILE A 89 14.25 10.23 -2.05
N PHE A 90 14.57 10.33 -0.76
CA PHE A 90 15.31 11.47 -0.23
C PHE A 90 16.78 11.38 -0.67
N SER A 91 17.41 10.22 -0.47
CA SER A 91 18.76 9.94 -0.93
C SER A 91 18.96 8.49 -1.40
N GLY A 92 19.81 8.32 -2.41
CA GLY A 92 20.03 7.04 -3.10
C GLY A 92 19.86 7.18 -4.61
N ASN A 93 19.92 6.05 -5.31
CA ASN A 93 19.69 5.97 -6.75
C ASN A 93 18.20 6.16 -7.06
N THR A 94 17.89 6.83 -8.17
CA THR A 94 16.49 7.07 -8.57
C THR A 94 15.74 5.80 -8.99
N ASP A 95 16.48 4.74 -9.32
CA ASP A 95 16.00 3.43 -9.71
C ASP A 95 16.21 2.38 -8.59
N CYS A 96 16.33 2.83 -7.34
CA CYS A 96 16.54 1.95 -6.20
C CYS A 96 15.38 0.98 -5.98
N GLY A 97 15.69 -0.17 -5.38
CA GLY A 97 14.67 -1.14 -5.00
C GLY A 97 14.11 -0.90 -3.60
N TYR A 98 12.82 -1.15 -3.42
CA TYR A 98 12.15 -1.24 -2.12
C TYR A 98 11.13 -2.40 -2.14
N LYS A 99 10.56 -2.76 -0.99
CA LYS A 99 9.37 -3.60 -0.90
C LYS A 99 8.20 -2.76 -0.42
N ILE A 100 7.02 -2.99 -0.96
CA ILE A 100 5.77 -2.54 -0.33
C ILE A 100 5.36 -3.64 0.64
N VAL A 101 5.08 -3.28 1.89
CA VAL A 101 4.70 -4.21 2.96
C VAL A 101 3.29 -3.87 3.42
N ILE A 102 2.38 -4.84 3.41
CA ILE A 102 0.96 -4.66 3.71
C ILE A 102 0.53 -5.74 4.70
N GLY A 103 -0.04 -5.36 5.83
CA GLY A 103 -0.52 -6.32 6.83
C GLY A 103 -1.50 -5.73 7.82
N LYS A 104 -1.93 -6.55 8.77
CA LYS A 104 -2.78 -6.09 9.89
C LYS A 104 -1.96 -5.26 10.87
N GLY A 105 -2.59 -4.23 11.43
CA GLY A 105 -1.99 -3.35 12.44
C GLY A 105 -2.28 -3.76 13.88
N ASP A 106 -2.41 -5.05 14.18
CA ASP A 106 -2.73 -5.48 15.55
C ASP A 106 -1.45 -5.54 16.42
N ASN A 107 -1.50 -4.91 17.61
CA ASN A 107 -0.42 -4.84 18.62
C ASN A 107 0.83 -4.05 18.22
N ILE A 108 0.65 -2.85 17.64
CA ILE A 108 1.75 -1.92 17.38
C ILE A 108 2.28 -1.30 18.69
N SER A 109 3.59 -1.31 18.86
CA SER A 109 4.33 -0.61 19.90
C SER A 109 5.50 0.17 19.29
N PHE A 110 6.22 0.93 20.11
CA PHE A 110 7.46 1.59 19.69
C PHE A 110 8.52 0.58 19.23
N ASP A 111 8.58 -0.59 19.87
CA ASP A 111 9.56 -1.64 19.59
C ASP A 111 9.14 -2.57 18.45
N TYR A 112 7.86 -2.52 18.04
CA TYR A 112 7.28 -3.52 17.15
C TYR A 112 6.10 -3.00 16.34
N MET A 113 6.22 -3.05 15.02
CA MET A 113 5.24 -2.43 14.13
C MET A 113 4.27 -3.38 13.43
N MET A 114 4.71 -4.58 13.09
CA MET A 114 3.87 -5.56 12.42
C MET A 114 4.34 -6.94 12.80
N ASN A 115 3.38 -7.81 13.11
CA ASN A 115 3.66 -9.23 13.19
C ASN A 115 3.86 -9.82 11.80
N PRO A 116 5.01 -10.47 11.50
CA PRO A 116 5.21 -11.17 10.23
C PRO A 116 4.07 -12.15 9.91
N ASP A 117 3.48 -12.80 10.92
CA ASP A 117 2.33 -13.71 10.74
C ASP A 117 1.04 -12.98 10.30
N ASN A 118 1.00 -11.65 10.46
CA ASN A 118 -0.11 -10.79 10.09
C ASN A 118 0.12 -10.08 8.74
N LEU A 119 1.17 -10.44 8.01
CA LEU A 119 1.45 -9.92 6.68
C LEU A 119 0.40 -10.44 5.69
N PHE A 120 -0.17 -9.54 4.90
CA PHE A 120 -0.99 -9.92 3.75
C PHE A 120 -0.13 -10.12 2.50
N ALA A 121 0.77 -9.17 2.24
CA ALA A 121 1.64 -9.19 1.08
C ALA A 121 2.91 -8.39 1.34
N GLU A 122 4.03 -8.89 0.81
CA GLU A 122 5.20 -8.09 0.51
C GLU A 122 5.50 -8.15 -0.99
N VAL A 123 5.80 -7.01 -1.60
CA VAL A 123 6.07 -6.95 -3.03
C VAL A 123 7.32 -6.15 -3.32
N ARG A 124 8.33 -6.83 -3.89
CA ARG A 124 9.57 -6.21 -4.36
C ARG A 124 9.28 -5.34 -5.57
N CYS A 125 9.64 -4.07 -5.47
CA CYS A 125 9.46 -3.06 -6.50
C CYS A 125 10.80 -2.37 -6.81
N GLN A 126 10.89 -1.81 -8.01
CA GLN A 126 11.94 -0.88 -8.37
C GLN A 126 11.31 0.50 -8.54
N SER A 127 11.96 1.53 -7.99
CA SER A 127 11.47 2.88 -8.18
C SER A 127 11.65 3.31 -9.62
N VAL A 128 10.65 3.99 -10.15
CA VAL A 128 10.68 4.56 -11.52
C VAL A 128 10.79 6.07 -11.50
N GLN A 129 10.52 6.69 -10.34
CA GLN A 129 10.53 8.14 -10.12
C GLN A 129 10.92 8.43 -8.67
N LYS A 130 11.30 9.68 -8.38
CA LYS A 130 11.63 10.07 -7.00
C LYS A 130 10.43 10.02 -6.06
N GLN A 131 9.24 10.27 -6.57
CA GLN A 131 8.00 10.11 -5.81
C GLN A 131 7.14 9.02 -6.44
N THR A 132 6.70 8.07 -5.63
CA THR A 132 5.85 6.96 -6.06
C THR A 132 4.62 6.89 -5.16
N VAL A 133 3.44 6.77 -5.76
CA VAL A 133 2.20 6.43 -5.05
C VAL A 133 2.18 4.92 -4.86
N LEU A 134 2.19 4.46 -3.61
CA LEU A 134 2.12 3.04 -3.28
C LEU A 134 0.66 2.53 -3.37
N GLY A 135 -0.27 3.35 -2.90
CA GLY A 135 -1.68 3.02 -2.87
C GLY A 135 -2.53 4.05 -2.12
N LEU A 136 -3.76 3.66 -1.80
CA LEU A 136 -4.77 4.51 -1.18
C LEU A 136 -5.40 3.80 0.02
N PHE A 137 -5.31 4.39 1.21
CA PHE A 137 -6.17 4.02 2.33
C PHE A 137 -7.55 4.62 2.17
N MET A 138 -8.58 3.86 2.53
CA MET A 138 -9.96 4.35 2.57
C MET A 138 -10.82 3.48 3.50
N PRO A 139 -11.82 4.06 4.18
CA PRO A 139 -12.83 3.26 4.88
C PRO A 139 -13.71 2.52 3.87
N LYS A 140 -14.00 1.25 4.14
CA LYS A 140 -14.89 0.42 3.32
C LYS A 140 -15.57 -0.63 4.18
N ASP A 141 -16.91 -0.69 4.14
CA ASP A 141 -17.71 -1.71 4.83
C ASP A 141 -17.39 -1.87 6.33
N GLY A 142 -17.15 -0.74 7.01
CA GLY A 142 -16.79 -0.71 8.43
C GLY A 142 -15.34 -1.10 8.75
N LYS A 143 -14.52 -1.40 7.73
CA LYS A 143 -13.10 -1.79 7.85
C LYS A 143 -12.17 -0.75 7.24
N GLN A 144 -10.89 -0.87 7.57
CA GLN A 144 -9.82 -0.21 6.84
C GLN A 144 -9.51 -1.01 5.57
N CYS A 145 -9.42 -0.30 4.45
CA CYS A 145 -9.07 -0.85 3.15
C CYS A 145 -7.83 -0.14 2.62
N PHE A 146 -6.90 -0.91 2.08
CA PHE A 146 -5.80 -0.39 1.28
C PHE A 146 -5.90 -0.91 -0.16
N VAL A 147 -5.92 0.01 -1.13
CA VAL A 147 -5.91 -0.27 -2.56
C VAL A 147 -4.47 -0.16 -3.07
N LEU A 148 -3.92 -1.25 -3.60
CA LEU A 148 -2.54 -1.28 -4.11
C LEU A 148 -2.45 -0.70 -5.52
N LEU A 149 -1.59 0.32 -5.74
CA LEU A 149 -1.51 1.04 -7.02
C LEU A 149 -0.12 1.04 -7.67
N ASN A 150 0.91 1.40 -6.89
CA ASN A 150 2.32 1.50 -7.27
C ASN A 150 2.64 2.15 -8.63
N PHE A 151 2.62 3.49 -8.71
CA PHE A 151 3.04 4.24 -9.91
C PHE A 151 3.75 5.55 -9.57
N GLY A 152 4.61 6.02 -10.47
CA GLY A 152 5.35 7.27 -10.29
C GLY A 152 4.43 8.50 -10.30
N ALA A 153 4.64 9.42 -9.36
CA ALA A 153 3.83 10.63 -9.19
C ALA A 153 4.63 11.95 -9.25
N GLY A 154 5.95 11.89 -9.47
CA GLY A 154 6.76 13.09 -9.65
C GLY A 154 8.23 12.96 -9.27
N HIS A 155 8.92 14.10 -9.25
CA HIS A 155 10.36 14.20 -9.04
C HIS A 155 10.75 14.88 -7.72
N SER A 156 9.79 15.15 -6.85
CA SER A 156 10.04 15.79 -5.56
C SER A 156 10.67 14.82 -4.57
N HIS A 157 11.54 15.32 -3.71
CA HIS A 157 12.09 14.57 -2.57
C HIS A 157 11.13 14.50 -1.40
N VAL A 158 10.13 15.39 -1.36
CA VAL A 158 9.16 15.46 -0.27
C VAL A 158 7.77 15.64 -0.89
N SER A 159 6.79 14.89 -0.40
CA SER A 159 5.39 15.09 -0.74
C SER A 159 4.84 16.37 -0.09
N GLY A 160 4.00 17.09 -0.82
CA GLY A 160 3.40 18.35 -0.37
C GLY A 160 1.88 18.32 -0.52
N ASN A 161 1.17 18.94 0.43
CA ASN A 161 -0.28 19.10 0.35
C ASN A 161 -0.62 20.35 -0.46
N THR A 162 -0.86 20.16 -1.75
CA THR A 162 -1.24 21.18 -2.74
C THR A 162 -2.64 20.90 -3.29
N GLU A 163 -3.24 21.87 -3.98
CA GLU A 163 -4.51 21.64 -4.70
C GLU A 163 -4.41 20.47 -5.69
N VAL A 164 -3.26 20.33 -6.36
CA VAL A 164 -3.00 19.25 -7.32
C VAL A 164 -2.98 17.89 -6.62
N SER A 165 -2.31 17.77 -5.47
CA SER A 165 -2.30 16.51 -4.72
C SER A 165 -3.67 16.18 -4.14
N ALA A 166 -4.43 17.18 -3.69
CA ALA A 166 -5.81 16.98 -3.22
C ALA A 166 -6.73 16.49 -4.35
N MET A 167 -6.61 17.08 -5.54
CA MET A 167 -7.33 16.65 -6.73
C MET A 167 -6.95 15.21 -7.13
N ALA A 168 -5.66 14.86 -7.10
CA ALA A 168 -5.20 13.51 -7.38
C ALA A 168 -5.75 12.48 -6.38
N THR A 169 -5.70 12.78 -5.07
CA THR A 169 -6.29 11.92 -4.04
C THR A 169 -7.78 11.72 -4.26
N ASN A 170 -8.54 12.78 -4.57
CA ASN A 170 -9.97 12.67 -4.84
C ASN A 170 -10.25 11.86 -6.12
N ALA A 171 -9.53 12.11 -7.22
CA ALA A 171 -9.70 11.37 -8.45
C ALA A 171 -9.45 9.86 -8.26
N LEU A 172 -8.37 9.50 -7.57
CA LEU A 172 -8.06 8.11 -7.25
C LEU A 172 -9.10 7.50 -6.30
N TYR A 173 -9.56 8.26 -5.30
CA TYR A 173 -10.64 7.81 -4.44
C TYR A 173 -11.91 7.49 -5.24
N GLN A 174 -12.36 8.38 -6.12
CA GLN A 174 -13.55 8.15 -6.95
C GLN A 174 -13.37 6.94 -7.88
N GLN A 175 -12.20 6.80 -8.50
CA GLN A 175 -11.89 5.67 -9.37
C GLN A 175 -11.94 4.32 -8.63
N TRP A 176 -11.47 4.30 -7.38
CA TRP A 176 -11.28 3.07 -6.61
C TRP A 176 -12.29 2.88 -5.49
N TYR A 177 -13.34 3.70 -5.36
CA TYR A 177 -14.37 3.54 -4.32
C TYR A 177 -15.30 2.35 -4.61
N GLU A 178 -15.80 2.23 -5.84
CA GLU A 178 -16.69 1.15 -6.30
C GLU A 178 -16.31 0.64 -7.72
N PRO A 179 -15.10 0.10 -7.93
CA PRO A 179 -14.78 -0.56 -9.18
C PRO A 179 -15.48 -1.91 -9.26
N VAL A 180 -15.83 -2.32 -10.48
CA VAL A 180 -16.26 -3.70 -10.75
C VAL A 180 -15.13 -4.64 -10.35
N SER A 181 -15.39 -5.51 -9.37
CA SER A 181 -14.39 -6.47 -8.89
C SER A 181 -14.35 -7.71 -9.77
N PHE A 182 -13.18 -8.35 -9.85
CA PHE A 182 -13.05 -9.64 -10.52
C PHE A 182 -13.98 -10.70 -9.90
N ASN A 183 -14.08 -10.72 -8.57
CA ASN A 183 -15.00 -11.59 -7.82
C ASN A 183 -16.46 -11.41 -8.24
N HIS A 184 -16.89 -10.16 -8.49
CA HIS A 184 -18.23 -9.89 -9.01
C HIS A 184 -18.37 -10.42 -10.43
N LEU A 185 -17.42 -10.10 -11.31
CA LEU A 185 -17.44 -10.55 -12.71
C LEU A 185 -17.54 -12.08 -12.83
N VAL A 186 -16.68 -12.84 -12.14
CA VAL A 186 -16.69 -14.32 -12.26
C VAL A 186 -17.96 -14.94 -11.69
N LYS A 187 -18.54 -14.35 -10.64
CA LYS A 187 -19.84 -14.77 -10.10
C LYS A 187 -20.97 -14.53 -11.09
N GLU A 188 -21.00 -13.39 -11.76
CA GLU A 188 -21.98 -13.10 -12.83
C GLU A 188 -21.82 -14.08 -14.01
N LEU A 189 -20.61 -14.59 -14.24
CA LEU A 189 -20.33 -15.62 -15.24
C LEU A 189 -20.61 -17.06 -14.75
N GLY A 190 -21.08 -17.23 -13.51
CA GLY A 190 -21.50 -18.51 -12.95
C GLY A 190 -20.45 -19.24 -12.11
N ALA A 191 -19.31 -18.61 -11.79
CA ALA A 191 -18.31 -19.19 -10.91
C ALA A 191 -18.71 -19.08 -9.42
N GLU A 192 -18.26 -20.05 -8.62
CA GLU A 192 -18.35 -20.03 -7.17
C GLU A 192 -17.02 -19.60 -6.54
N ILE A 193 -17.06 -18.82 -5.46
CA ILE A 193 -15.85 -18.46 -4.69
C ILE A 193 -15.79 -19.34 -3.46
N VAL A 194 -14.77 -20.21 -3.43
CA VAL A 194 -14.49 -21.13 -2.32
C VAL A 194 -13.31 -20.62 -1.49
N ASN A 195 -13.26 -21.01 -0.21
CA ASN A 195 -12.18 -20.63 0.71
C ASN A 195 -11.20 -21.78 1.00
N GLN A 196 -11.52 -23.00 0.56
CA GLN A 196 -10.66 -24.17 0.69
C GLN A 196 -9.97 -24.43 -0.65
N LYS A 197 -8.66 -24.59 -0.61
CA LYS A 197 -7.84 -24.78 -1.82
C LYS A 197 -8.21 -26.06 -2.56
N GLU A 198 -8.62 -27.08 -1.82
CA GLU A 198 -8.99 -28.40 -2.32
C GLU A 198 -10.31 -28.38 -3.11
N GLU A 199 -11.13 -27.35 -2.92
CA GLU A 199 -12.41 -27.16 -3.62
C GLU A 199 -12.27 -26.29 -4.87
N ALA A 200 -11.09 -25.69 -5.10
CA ALA A 200 -10.89 -24.70 -6.14
C ALA A 200 -10.39 -25.32 -7.46
N ASP A 201 -11.09 -25.04 -8.56
CA ASP A 201 -10.60 -25.34 -9.92
C ASP A 201 -9.44 -24.41 -10.34
N PHE A 202 -9.47 -23.16 -9.84
CA PHE A 202 -8.44 -22.15 -10.09
C PHE A 202 -8.01 -21.50 -8.77
N ASP A 203 -6.72 -21.58 -8.46
CA ASP A 203 -6.12 -20.99 -7.25
C ASP A 203 -5.61 -19.57 -7.54
N PHE A 204 -6.19 -18.57 -6.87
CA PHE A 204 -5.79 -17.17 -6.92
C PHE A 204 -5.20 -16.67 -5.59
N SER A 205 -4.72 -17.58 -4.73
CA SER A 205 -4.02 -17.24 -3.50
C SER A 205 -2.76 -16.42 -3.78
N LEU A 206 -2.45 -15.46 -2.91
CA LEU A 206 -1.36 -14.49 -3.15
C LEU A 206 0.02 -15.14 -3.31
N ASP A 207 0.25 -16.27 -2.65
CA ASP A 207 1.50 -17.04 -2.66
C ASP A 207 1.71 -17.85 -3.95
N THR A 208 0.64 -18.16 -4.67
CA THR A 208 0.67 -18.90 -5.95
C THR A 208 0.40 -18.02 -7.17
N LEU A 209 0.09 -16.73 -6.95
CA LEU A 209 -0.34 -15.82 -8.00
C LEU A 209 0.79 -15.50 -8.98
N GLU A 210 0.49 -15.65 -10.27
CA GLU A 210 1.34 -15.25 -11.39
C GLU A 210 0.63 -14.22 -12.27
N LYS A 211 1.39 -13.52 -13.12
CA LYS A 211 0.82 -12.46 -13.98
C LYS A 211 -0.16 -12.99 -15.00
N ASP A 212 -0.05 -14.26 -15.39
CA ASP A 212 -0.92 -14.90 -16.37
C ASP A 212 -2.09 -15.68 -15.74
N SER A 213 -2.13 -15.85 -14.41
CA SER A 213 -3.20 -16.57 -13.68
C SER A 213 -4.61 -16.14 -14.10
N PHE A 214 -4.83 -14.84 -14.31
CA PHE A 214 -6.14 -14.30 -14.74
C PHE A 214 -6.39 -14.43 -16.25
N THR A 215 -5.33 -14.42 -17.06
CA THR A 215 -5.46 -14.46 -18.53
C THR A 215 -5.64 -15.89 -19.06
N GLY A 216 -5.28 -16.89 -18.27
CA GLY A 216 -5.53 -18.30 -18.59
C GLY A 216 -6.99 -18.73 -18.42
N LEU A 217 -7.78 -18.00 -17.62
CA LEU A 217 -9.14 -18.41 -17.24
C LEU A 217 -10.15 -18.43 -18.40
N PHE A 218 -9.98 -17.52 -19.38
CA PHE A 218 -10.95 -17.31 -20.46
C PHE A 218 -10.45 -17.78 -21.83
N LYS A 219 -9.51 -18.73 -21.85
CA LYS A 219 -9.00 -19.34 -23.09
C LYS A 219 -9.84 -20.51 -23.54
#